data_AF-A0A2H1KR24-F1
#
_entry.id   AF-A0A2H1KR24-F1
#
_cell.length_a   1.000
_cell.length_b   1.000
_cell.length_c   1.000
_cell.angle_alpha   90.00
_cell.angle_beta   90.00
_cell.angle_gamma   90.00
#
_symmetry.space_group_name_H-M   'P 1'
#
loop_
_entity.id
_entity.type
_entity.pdbx_description
1 polymer ?
#
loop_
_entity_poly.entity_id
_entity_poly.type
_entity_poly.pdbx_seq_one_letter_code
_entity_poly.pdbx_strand_id
1 'polypeptide(L)' 'ERLNREIKRRADVVQIFPNRESVTRLIGAVLQEQHEEWQYGERRYLSEISMRKLVTVLHGQAEVDPVGVVMPLTA' A
#
# COMPACT_ATOMS: atom_id res chain seq x y z
N GLU A 1 -18.28 -3.03 -0.49
CA GLU A 1 -18.85 -2.48 -1.74
C GLU A 1 -18.13 -1.23 -2.31
N ARG A 2 -16.80 -1.07 -2.14
CA ARG A 2 -16.06 0.08 -2.72
C ARG A 2 -15.84 -0.09 -4.23
N LEU A 3 -15.38 -1.27 -4.65
CA LEU A 3 -15.14 -1.62 -6.04
C LEU A 3 -16.41 -1.47 -6.91
N ASN A 4 -17.57 -1.96 -6.43
CA ASN A 4 -18.82 -1.85 -7.18
C ASN A 4 -19.28 -0.39 -7.36
N ARG A 5 -19.00 0.49 -6.40
CA ARG A 5 -19.28 1.92 -6.51
C ARG A 5 -18.37 2.59 -7.54
N GLU A 6 -17.10 2.19 -7.57
CA GLU A 6 -16.11 2.65 -8.55
C GLU A 6 -16.50 2.27 -9.98
N ILE A 7 -16.86 1.00 -10.19
CA ILE A 7 -17.32 0.49 -11.48
C ILE A 7 -18.56 1.27 -11.95
N LYS A 8 -19.55 1.49 -11.07
CA LYS A 8 -20.74 2.29 -11.40
C LYS A 8 -20.38 3.72 -11.78
N ARG A 9 -19.57 4.42 -10.99
CA ARG A 9 -19.18 5.81 -11.28
C ARG A 9 -18.47 5.96 -12.63
N ARG A 10 -17.60 5.02 -13.01
CA ARG A 10 -16.91 5.08 -14.31
C ARG A 10 -17.80 4.64 -15.47
N ALA A 11 -18.71 3.70 -15.24
CA ALA A 11 -19.73 3.34 -16.22
C ALA A 11 -20.68 4.52 -16.50
N ASP A 12 -21.02 5.32 -15.48
CA ASP A 12 -21.87 6.51 -15.62
C ASP A 12 -21.25 7.56 -16.55
N VAL A 13 -19.92 7.63 -16.70
CA VAL A 13 -19.29 8.57 -17.66
C VAL A 13 -19.49 8.11 -19.12
N VAL A 14 -19.53 6.80 -19.36
CA VAL A 14 -19.65 6.23 -20.71
C VAL A 14 -21.10 6.25 -21.20
N GLN A 15 -22.09 6.21 -20.29
CA GLN A 15 -23.54 6.22 -20.55
C GLN A 15 -24.05 5.01 -21.37
N ILE A 16 -23.56 4.80 -22.60
CA ILE A 16 -23.90 3.68 -23.49
C ILE A 16 -22.62 3.06 -24.03
N PHE A 17 -22.48 1.75 -23.88
CA PHE A 17 -21.35 1.01 -24.42
C PHE A 17 -21.62 0.52 -25.84
N PRO A 18 -20.64 0.62 -26.77
CA PRO A 18 -20.83 0.23 -28.17
C PRO A 18 -20.85 -1.29 -28.36
N ASN A 19 -20.27 -2.06 -27.44
CA ASN A 19 -20.30 -3.53 -27.42
C ASN A 19 -19.93 -4.07 -26.04
N ARG A 20 -20.11 -5.39 -25.85
CA ARG A 20 -19.80 -6.09 -24.59
C ARG A 20 -18.31 -6.03 -24.23
N GLU A 21 -17.42 -6.12 -25.22
CA GLU A 21 -15.96 -6.07 -24.99
C GLU A 21 -15.52 -4.73 -24.38
N SER A 22 -16.19 -3.64 -24.73
CA SER A 22 -15.91 -2.31 -24.18
C SER A 22 -16.23 -2.24 -22.68
N VAL A 23 -17.31 -2.89 -22.24
CA VAL A 23 -17.64 -3.02 -20.81
C VAL A 23 -16.58 -3.86 -20.09
N THR A 24 -16.18 -4.99 -20.68
CA THR A 24 -15.14 -5.85 -20.10
C THR A 24 -13.82 -5.11 -19.95
N ARG A 25 -13.44 -4.27 -20.93
CA ARG A 25 -12.22 -3.44 -20.85
C ARG A 25 -12.29 -2.43 -19.71
N LEU A 26 -13.42 -1.74 -19.51
CA LEU A 26 -13.58 -0.78 -18.40
C LEU A 26 -13.49 -1.47 -17.04
N ILE A 27 -14.21 -2.59 -16.87
CA ILE A 27 -14.15 -3.36 -15.62
C ILE A 27 -12.73 -3.89 -15.39
N GLY A 28 -12.08 -4.42 -16.43
CA GLY A 28 -10.70 -4.90 -16.37
C GLY A 28 -9.72 -3.83 -15.94
N ALA A 29 -9.83 -2.61 -16.48
CA ALA A 29 -9.01 -1.47 -16.09
C ALA A 29 -9.20 -1.12 -14.60
N VAL A 30 -10.43 -1.03 -14.12
CA VAL A 30 -10.73 -0.75 -12.70
C VAL A 30 -10.17 -1.83 -11.77
N LEU A 31 -10.28 -3.10 -12.16
CA LEU A 31 -9.71 -4.20 -11.39
C LEU A 31 -8.19 -4.15 -11.34
N GLN A 32 -7.55 -3.81 -12.45
CA GLN A 32 -6.09 -3.68 -12.51
C GLN A 32 -5.61 -2.53 -11.63
N GLU A 33 -6.26 -1.37 -11.66
CA GLU A 33 -5.94 -0.25 -10.79
C GLU A 33 -6.10 -0.62 -9.31
N GLN A 34 -7.18 -1.31 -8.92
CA GLN A 34 -7.32 -1.77 -7.54
C GLN A 34 -6.26 -2.80 -7.14
N HIS A 35 -5.88 -3.68 -8.05
CA HIS A 35 -4.81 -4.63 -7.81
C HIS A 35 -3.48 -3.92 -7.58
N GLU A 36 -3.15 -2.92 -8.40
CA GLU A 36 -1.97 -2.08 -8.24
C GLU A 36 -1.99 -1.34 -6.89
N GLU A 37 -3.12 -0.73 -6.52
CA GLU A 37 -3.27 -0.07 -5.21
C GLU A 37 -2.97 -1.03 -4.05
N TRP A 38 -3.47 -2.27 -4.11
CA TRP A 38 -3.19 -3.28 -3.08
C TRP A 38 -1.72 -3.67 -3.05
N GLN A 39 -1.11 -3.92 -4.22
CA GLN A 39 0.31 -4.26 -4.33
C GLN A 39 1.21 -3.15 -3.78
N TYR A 40 0.89 -1.88 -4.03
CA TYR A 40 1.65 -0.75 -3.49
C TYR A 40 1.28 -0.42 -2.03
N GLY A 41 0.08 -0.79 -1.57
CA GLY A 41 -0.36 -0.62 -0.19
C GLY A 41 0.54 -1.35 0.80
N GLU A 42 0.90 -2.60 0.50
CA GLU A 42 1.79 -3.42 1.36
C GLU A 42 3.15 -2.76 1.61
N ARG A 43 3.74 -2.11 0.58
CA ARG A 43 5.02 -1.38 0.71
C ARG A 43 4.91 -0.07 1.50
N ARG A 44 3.72 0.54 1.60
CA ARG A 44 3.52 1.83 2.29
C ARG A 44 3.29 1.67 3.79
N TYR A 45 2.63 0.59 4.21
CA TYR A 45 2.34 0.36 5.63
C TYR A 45 3.52 -0.25 6.39
N LEU A 46 4.40 -0.99 5.69
CA LEU A 46 5.52 -1.69 6.28
C LEU A 46 6.83 -1.33 5.54
N SER A 47 7.16 -0.05 5.51
CA SER A 47 8.44 0.38 4.91
C SER A 47 9.60 -0.36 5.59
N GLU A 48 10.59 -0.79 4.80
CA GLU A 48 11.76 -1.52 5.31
C GLU A 48 12.46 -0.75 6.44
N ILE A 49 12.53 0.58 6.32
CA ILE A 49 13.09 1.49 7.32
C ILE A 49 12.29 1.45 8.62
N SER A 50 10.95 1.52 8.53
CA SER A 50 10.06 1.45 9.70
C SER A 50 10.13 0.08 10.37
N MET A 51 10.19 -1.00 9.57
CA MET A 51 10.28 -2.36 10.07
C MET A 51 11.62 -2.62 10.77
N ARG A 52 12.73 -2.14 10.19
CA ARG A 52 14.07 -2.27 10.78
C ARG A 52 14.14 -1.62 12.15
N LYS A 53 13.54 -0.43 12.33
CA LYS A 53 13.44 0.23 13.64
C LYS A 53 12.69 -0.63 14.67
N LEU A 54 11.56 -1.23 14.28
CA LEU A 54 10.78 -2.09 15.18
C LEU A 54 11.52 -3.38 15.54
N VAL A 55 12.21 -4.00 14.58
CA VAL A 55 13.05 -5.19 14.80
C VAL A 55 14.20 -4.86 15.77
N THR A 56 14.89 -3.72 15.60
CA THR A 56 15.93 -3.27 16.52
C THR A 56 15.40 -3.10 17.95
N VAL A 57 14.18 -2.57 18.12
CA VAL A 57 13.56 -2.41 19.44
C VAL A 57 13.15 -3.75 20.06
N LEU A 58 12.60 -4.67 19.27
CA LEU A 58 12.12 -5.98 19.74
C LEU A 58 13.25 -6.94 20.14
N HIS A 59 14.42 -6.87 19.49
CA HIS A 59 15.53 -7.79 19.74
C HIS A 59 16.40 -7.43 20.96
N GLY A 60 16.10 -6.33 21.66
CA GLY A 60 16.68 -6.03 22.98
C GLY A 60 18.22 -5.98 23.01
N GLN A 61 18.76 -4.80 22.65
CA GLN A 61 20.07 -4.20 23.03
C GLN A 61 21.19 -4.17 21.93
N ALA A 62 21.98 -3.07 21.95
CA ALA A 62 23.26 -2.77 21.27
C ALA A 62 23.27 -1.93 19.97
N GLU A 63 23.44 -0.62 20.18
CA GLU A 63 24.32 0.34 19.47
C GLU A 63 24.26 0.45 17.93
N VAL A 64 23.65 1.52 17.43
CA VAL A 64 24.36 2.60 16.70
C VAL A 64 23.56 3.90 16.90
N ASP A 65 24.15 4.85 17.62
CA ASP A 65 23.58 6.19 17.81
C ASP A 65 24.11 7.15 16.72
N PRO A 66 23.28 7.99 16.06
CA PRO A 66 23.74 8.89 15.01
C PRO A 66 24.35 10.22 15.52
N VAL A 67 24.58 10.39 16.82
CA VAL A 67 25.37 11.52 17.36
C VAL A 67 26.36 11.05 18.45
N GLY A 68 27.08 9.95 18.26
CA GLY A 68 28.32 9.66 19.00
C GLY A 68 28.33 9.85 20.53
N VAL A 69 27.20 9.69 21.24
CA VAL A 69 27.15 9.82 22.70
C VAL A 69 26.43 8.62 23.28
N VAL A 70 27.24 7.69 23.79
CA VAL A 70 26.80 6.51 24.54
C VAL A 70 26.51 6.92 25.99
N MET A 71 25.36 6.50 26.53
CA MET A 71 25.14 6.45 27.98
C MET A 71 25.21 4.99 28.47
N PRO A 72 25.93 4.70 29.56
CA PRO A 72 25.96 3.35 30.10
C PRO A 72 24.67 3.05 30.88
N LEU A 73 24.09 1.88 30.60
CA LEU A 73 23.08 1.27 31.46
C LEU A 73 23.79 0.74 32.71
N THR A 74 23.71 1.50 33.80
CA THR A 74 24.05 1.00 35.13
C THR A 74 22.86 0.22 35.66
N ALA A 75 23.16 -0.95 36.24
CA ALA A 75 22.22 -1.94 36.78
C ALA A 75 21.29 -1.40 37.88
#